data_AF-A0A2M7EEH4-F1
#
_entry.id   AF-A0A2M7EEH4-F1
#
_cell.length_a   1.000
_cell.length_b   1.000
_cell.length_c   1.000
_cell.angle_alpha   90.00
_cell.angle_beta   90.00
_cell.angle_gamma   90.00
#
_symmetry.space_group_name_H-M   'P 1'
#
loop_
_entity.id
_entity.type
_entity.pdbx_description
1 polymer ?
#
loop_
_entity_poly.entity_id
_entity_poly.type
_entity_poly.pdbx_seq_one_letter_code
_entity_poly.pdbx_strand_id
1 'polypeptide(L)'
;MRSEVLIKKGLFESICEEKKDLETLLELIRLISSTLDPRKVLFFVVSKIAKIIKVTRCSILSIPFEEKGHAYVISTFEDPKTANIKLDL
;
A
#
# COMPACT_ATOMS: atom_id res chain seq x y z
N MET A 1 16.16 1.24 -40.84
CA MET A 1 15.23 0.10 -40.72
C MET A 1 15.38 -0.72 -39.44
N ARG A 2 16.53 -1.38 -39.14
CA ARG A 2 16.67 -2.23 -37.92
C ARG A 2 16.66 -1.42 -36.60
N SER A 3 17.20 -0.20 -36.62
CA SER A 3 17.22 0.74 -35.48
C SER A 3 15.86 1.36 -35.16
N GLU A 4 15.06 1.72 -36.17
CA GLU A 4 13.73 2.31 -35.98
C GLU A 4 12.75 1.35 -35.33
N VAL A 5 12.86 0.06 -35.63
CA VAL A 5 12.03 -1.00 -34.99
C VAL A 5 12.40 -1.16 -33.52
N LEU A 6 13.69 -1.05 -33.16
CA LEU A 6 14.16 -1.12 -31.78
C LEU A 6 13.67 0.08 -30.95
N ILE A 7 13.71 1.30 -31.52
CA ILE A 7 13.23 2.52 -30.86
C ILE A 7 11.71 2.46 -30.65
N LYS A 8 10.95 2.02 -31.66
CA LYS A 8 9.50 1.83 -31.53
C LYS A 8 9.14 0.80 -30.46
N LYS A 9 9.92 -0.28 -30.35
CA LYS A 9 9.69 -1.31 -29.33
C LYS A 9 9.93 -0.77 -27.92
N GLY A 10 11.03 -0.05 -27.70
CA GLY A 10 11.33 0.57 -26.39
C GLY A 10 10.29 1.62 -25.99
N LEU A 11 9.82 2.44 -26.94
CA LEU A 11 8.75 3.40 -26.69
C LEU A 11 7.41 2.70 -26.38
N PHE A 12 7.11 1.60 -27.06
CA PHE A 12 5.91 0.83 -26.78
C PHE A 12 5.95 0.18 -25.39
N GLU A 13 7.11 -0.34 -25.00
CA GLU A 13 7.35 -0.89 -23.66
C GLU A 13 7.16 0.18 -22.58
N SER A 14 7.73 1.39 -22.75
CA SER A 14 7.56 2.47 -21.76
C SER A 14 6.10 2.93 -21.63
N ILE A 15 5.37 3.02 -22.74
CA ILE A 15 3.94 3.36 -22.73
C ILE A 15 3.12 2.27 -22.02
N CYS A 16 3.47 0.99 -22.22
CA CYS A 16 2.83 -0.11 -21.51
C CYS A 16 3.11 -0.09 -20.01
N GLU A 17 4.33 0.27 -19.59
CA GLU A 17 4.69 0.44 -18.18
C GLU A 17 3.93 1.61 -17.54
N GLU A 18 3.92 2.78 -18.18
CA GLU A 18 3.15 3.95 -17.70
C GLU A 18 1.66 3.66 -17.59
N LYS A 19 1.08 2.96 -18.58
CA LYS A 19 -0.32 2.53 -18.53
C LYS A 19 -0.58 1.65 -17.30
N LYS A 20 0.29 0.70 -17.02
CA LYS A 20 0.15 -0.22 -15.88
C LYS A 20 0.25 0.51 -14.55
N ASP A 21 1.12 1.51 -14.45
CA ASP A 21 1.24 2.35 -13.25
C ASP A 21 -0.03 3.20 -13.04
N LEU A 22 -0.58 3.79 -14.10
CA LEU A 22 -1.84 4.53 -14.07
C LEU A 22 -3.04 3.65 -13.70
N GLU A 23 -3.11 2.42 -14.24
CA GLU A 23 -4.14 1.44 -13.89
C GLU A 23 -4.05 1.05 -12.39
N THR A 24 -2.84 0.85 -11.87
CA THR A 24 -2.60 0.58 -10.45
C THR A 24 -3.05 1.73 -9.56
N LEU A 25 -2.79 2.96 -9.98
CA LEU A 25 -3.19 4.16 -9.23
C LEU A 25 -4.71 4.36 -9.26
N LEU A 26 -5.36 4.06 -10.39
CA LEU A 26 -6.81 4.09 -10.51
C LEU A 26 -7.49 3.03 -9.63
N GLU A 27 -6.94 1.81 -9.57
CA GLU A 27 -7.42 0.76 -8.65
C GLU A 27 -7.31 1.20 -7.19
N LEU A 28 -6.21 1.87 -6.84
CA LEU A 28 -5.98 2.43 -5.50
C LEU A 28 -7.02 3.52 -5.17
N ILE A 29 -7.26 4.46 -6.09
CA ILE A 29 -8.28 5.51 -5.90
C ILE A 29 -9.67 4.88 -5.76
N ARG A 30 -10.00 3.89 -6.60
CA ARG A 30 -11.29 3.18 -6.53
C ARG A 30 -11.46 2.42 -5.23
N LEU A 31 -10.42 1.78 -4.72
CA LEU A 31 -10.44 1.12 -3.41
C LEU A 31 -10.71 2.14 -2.30
N ILE A 32 -9.94 3.23 -2.26
CA ILE A 32 -10.10 4.29 -1.26
C ILE A 32 -11.48 4.94 -1.34
N SER A 33 -12.00 5.20 -2.54
CA SER A 33 -13.30 5.84 -2.73
C SER A 33 -14.50 4.90 -2.54
N SER A 34 -14.33 3.59 -2.76
CA SER A 34 -15.42 2.60 -2.64
C SER A 34 -15.54 1.96 -1.26
N THR A 35 -14.50 2.03 -0.42
CA THR A 35 -14.58 1.51 0.95
C THR A 35 -14.94 2.60 1.95
N LEU A 36 -16.19 2.59 2.40
CA LEU A 36 -16.63 3.27 3.64
C LEU A 36 -16.04 2.62 4.92
N ASP A 37 -14.98 1.81 4.79
CA ASP A 37 -14.34 1.06 5.87
C ASP A 37 -12.86 1.48 5.97
N PRO A 38 -12.54 2.45 6.86
CA PRO A 38 -11.19 2.93 7.09
C PRO A 38 -10.17 1.81 7.35
N ARG A 39 -10.60 0.65 7.88
CA ARG A 39 -9.71 -0.49 8.13
C ARG A 39 -9.16 -1.09 6.85
N LYS A 40 -9.96 -1.14 5.78
CA LYS A 40 -9.50 -1.65 4.47
C LYS A 40 -8.47 -0.73 3.84
N VAL A 41 -8.64 0.58 3.99
CA VAL A 41 -7.67 1.59 3.52
C VAL A 41 -6.34 1.43 4.25
N LEU A 42 -6.36 1.35 5.58
CA LEU A 42 -5.14 1.19 6.39
C LEU A 42 -4.42 -0.14 6.10
N PHE A 43 -5.17 -1.23 5.92
CA PHE A 43 -4.60 -2.52 5.51
C PHE A 43 -3.93 -2.47 4.14
N PHE A 44 -4.54 -1.76 3.19
CA PHE A 44 -3.95 -1.58 1.87
C PHE A 44 -2.63 -0.78 1.95
N VAL A 45 -2.63 0.34 2.69
CA VAL A 45 -1.44 1.19 2.88
C VAL A 45 -0.29 0.38 3.50
N VAL A 46 -0.54 -0.30 4.63
CA VAL A 46 0.50 -1.08 5.32
C VAL A 46 1.02 -2.23 4.45
N SER A 47 0.14 -2.85 3.64
CA SER A 47 0.51 -3.91 2.71
C SER A 47 1.39 -3.42 1.56
N LYS A 48 1.14 -2.22 1.03
CA LYS A 48 1.98 -1.66 -0.02
C LYS A 48 3.33 -1.22 0.50
N ILE A 49 3.37 -0.55 1.65
CA ILE A 49 4.63 -0.15 2.28
C ILE A 49 5.49 -1.40 2.52
N ALA A 50 4.95 -2.44 3.16
CA ALA A 50 5.68 -3.68 3.45
C ALA A 50 6.30 -4.32 2.20
N LYS A 51 5.57 -4.33 1.08
CA LYS A 51 6.06 -4.88 -0.21
C LYS A 51 7.17 -4.03 -0.81
N ILE A 52 7.11 -2.71 -0.69
CA ILE A 52 8.14 -1.78 -1.21
C ILE A 52 9.43 -1.93 -0.42
N ILE A 53 9.34 -1.95 0.92
CA ILE A 53 10.52 -2.01 1.80
C ILE A 53 11.03 -3.44 2.07
N LYS A 54 10.29 -4.46 1.62
CA LYS A 54 10.61 -5.90 1.76
C LYS A 54 10.85 -6.34 3.22
N VAL A 55 9.94 -5.98 4.12
CA VAL A 55 9.98 -6.39 5.53
C VAL A 55 9.03 -7.55 5.81
N THR A 56 9.34 -8.31 6.87
CA THR A 56 8.47 -9.37 7.39
C THR A 56 7.22 -8.81 8.08
N ARG A 57 7.34 -7.66 8.73
CA ARG A 57 6.25 -7.03 9.49
C ARG A 57 6.25 -5.51 9.29
N CYS A 58 5.06 -4.97 9.03
CA CYS A 58 4.78 -3.55 9.00
C CYS A 58 3.41 -3.33 9.64
N SER A 59 3.31 -2.35 10.53
CA SER A 59 2.09 -2.09 11.30
C SER A 59 1.85 -0.60 11.46
N ILE A 60 0.58 -0.19 11.47
CA ILE A 60 0.15 1.17 11.80
C ILE A 60 -0.33 1.15 13.25
N LEU A 61 0.23 2.05 14.06
CA LEU A 61 -0.06 2.20 15.48
C LEU A 61 -0.84 3.49 15.75
N SER A 62 -1.80 3.44 16.67
CA SER A 62 -2.43 4.62 17.27
C SER A 62 -1.93 4.79 18.69
N ILE A 63 -1.55 6.02 19.05
CA ILE A 63 -1.14 6.39 20.41
C ILE A 63 -2.21 7.35 20.94
N PRO A 64 -3.10 6.91 21.85
CA PRO A 64 -4.16 7.75 22.36
C PRO A 64 -3.61 8.91 23.20
N PHE A 65 -4.27 10.07 23.13
CA PHE A 65 -3.91 11.21 23.98
C PHE A 65 -4.21 10.98 25.46
N GLU A 66 -5.26 10.21 25.77
CA GLU A 66 -5.73 9.98 27.13
C GLU A 66 -4.96 8.87 27.87
N GLU A 67 -4.37 7.93 27.13
CA GLU A 67 -3.66 6.79 27.69
C GLU A 67 -2.17 6.87 27.34
N LYS A 68 -1.39 7.48 28.24
CA LYS A 68 0.06 7.58 28.09
C LYS A 68 0.73 6.21 28.22
N GLY A 69 1.82 6.02 27.49
CA GLY A 69 2.66 4.82 27.57
C GLY A 69 2.11 3.61 26.81
N HIS A 70 1.06 3.77 26.01
CA HIS A 70 0.48 2.66 25.26
C HIS A 70 0.24 3.02 23.80
N ALA A 71 0.38 2.03 22.93
CA ALA A 71 0.01 2.07 21.52
C ALA A 71 -0.93 0.92 21.18
N TYR A 72 -1.76 1.13 20.16
CA TYR A 72 -2.71 0.14 19.67
C TYR A 72 -2.43 -0.16 18.21
N VAL A 73 -2.28 -1.43 17.86
CA VAL A 73 -2.18 -1.86 16.46
C VAL A 73 -3.52 -1.64 15.77
N ILE A 74 -3.58 -0.75 14.79
CA ILE A 74 -4.81 -0.47 14.03
C ILE A 74 -4.85 -1.29 12.73
N SER A 75 -3.68 -1.59 12.16
CA SER A 75 -3.55 -2.46 10.99
C SER A 75 -2.15 -3.05 10.90
N THR A 76 -2.01 -4.27 10.38
CA THR A 76 -0.73 -4.91 10.15
C THR A 76 -0.72 -5.68 8.82
N PHE A 77 0.46 -5.78 8.20
CA PHE A 77 0.64 -6.51 6.95
C PHE A 77 0.50 -8.04 7.11
N GLU A 78 0.89 -8.59 8.26
CA GLU A 78 0.93 -10.04 8.48
C GLU A 78 -0.45 -10.70 8.44
N ASP A 79 -1.46 -10.04 9.01
CA ASP A 79 -2.83 -10.54 9.05
C ASP A 79 -3.85 -9.38 8.99
N PRO A 80 -4.73 -9.34 7.97
CA PRO A 80 -5.78 -8.33 7.84
C PRO A 80 -6.80 -8.33 8.98
N LYS A 81 -6.89 -9.41 9.77
CA LYS A 81 -7.81 -9.52 10.91
C LYS A 81 -7.17 -9.07 12.22
N THR A 82 -5.85 -8.90 12.25
CA THR A 82 -5.12 -8.50 13.45
C THR A 82 -5.23 -6.99 13.66
N ALA A 83 -5.98 -6.60 14.70
CA ALA A 83 -6.16 -5.23 15.15
C ALA A 83 -6.39 -5.20 16.68
N ASN A 84 -6.30 -4.02 17.28
CA ASN A 84 -6.48 -3.75 18.72
C ASN A 84 -5.52 -4.50 19.65
N ILE A 85 -4.32 -4.85 19.17
CA ILE A 85 -3.25 -5.31 20.05
C ILE A 85 -2.68 -4.11 20.80
N LYS A 86 -2.73 -4.15 22.13
CA LYS A 86 -2.12 -3.15 23.02
C LYS A 86 -0.62 -3.43 23.16
N LEU A 87 0.18 -2.37 23.04
CA LEU A 87 1.63 -2.37 23.19
C LEU A 87 2.00 -1.36 24.26
N ASP A 88 2.98 -1.69 25.10
CA ASP A 88 3.61 -0.75 26.02
C ASP A 88 4.72 0.01 25.27
N LEU A 89 4.82 1.32 25.48
CA LEU A 89 5.79 2.23 24.84
C LEU A 89 6.93 2.64 25.78
#